data_AF-A0A9E1WLR4-F1
#
_entry.id   AF-A0A9E1WLR4-F1
#
_cell.length_a   1.000
_cell.length_b   1.000
_cell.length_c   1.000
_cell.angle_alpha   90.00
_cell.angle_beta   90.00
_cell.angle_gamma   90.00
#
_symmetry.space_group_name_H-M   'P 1'
#
loop_
_entity.id
_entity.type
_entity.pdbx_description
1 polymer ?
#
loop_
_entity_poly.entity_id
_entity_poly.type
_entity_poly.pdbx_seq_one_letter_code
_entity_poly.pdbx_strand_id
1 'polypeptide(L)'
;MKNVERLTLQLAIALFDERLRAVTMGIMIFSLRSLLILSALGVVFVVSGCASTKKTWYKPGMTPDEWAVDSATCRSRARRLAEDDLALQPAPSAGGIDQAAGYNALMRQHSAKRNYESLYRSCLQRRGYKFITPKPVGTAKA
;
A
#
# COMPACT_ATOMS: atom_id res chain seq x y z
N MET A 1 -23.57 41.44 -59.94
CA MET A 1 -22.34 40.80 -59.41
C MET A 1 -22.35 40.59 -57.89
N LYS A 2 -22.83 41.55 -57.06
CA LYS A 2 -22.89 41.41 -55.58
C LYS A 2 -23.64 40.18 -55.02
N ASN A 3 -24.60 39.62 -55.76
CA ASN A 3 -25.37 38.46 -55.31
C ASN A 3 -24.57 37.15 -55.35
N VAL A 4 -23.57 37.05 -56.22
CA VAL A 4 -22.75 35.83 -56.36
C VAL A 4 -21.78 35.70 -55.18
N GLU A 5 -21.21 36.80 -54.71
CA GLU A 5 -20.31 36.82 -53.54
C GLU A 5 -21.04 36.50 -52.23
N ARG A 6 -22.32 36.87 -52.10
CA ARG A 6 -23.12 36.49 -50.92
C ARG A 6 -23.42 34.99 -50.87
N LEU A 7 -23.65 34.37 -52.03
CA LEU A 7 -23.93 32.93 -52.13
C LEU A 7 -22.70 32.09 -51.78
N THR A 8 -21.51 32.50 -52.23
CA THR A 8 -20.26 31.79 -51.91
C THR A 8 -19.90 31.89 -50.42
N LEU A 9 -20.13 33.05 -49.79
CA LEU A 9 -19.94 33.23 -48.35
C LEU A 9 -20.91 32.38 -47.50
N GLN A 10 -22.19 32.31 -47.89
CA GLN A 10 -23.18 31.49 -47.17
C GLN A 10 -22.86 29.98 -47.26
N LEU A 11 -22.43 29.49 -48.43
CA LEU A 11 -22.01 28.09 -48.60
C LEU A 11 -20.73 27.75 -47.82
N ALA A 12 -19.76 28.68 -47.77
CA ALA A 12 -18.54 28.48 -47.00
C ALA A 12 -18.83 28.38 -45.48
N ILE A 13 -19.74 29.20 -44.95
CA ILE A 13 -20.14 29.15 -43.53
C ILE A 13 -20.88 27.85 -43.22
N ALA A 14 -21.79 27.40 -44.10
CA ALA A 14 -22.51 26.14 -43.92
C ALA A 14 -21.58 24.91 -43.92
N LEU A 15 -20.59 24.87 -44.83
CA LEU A 15 -19.58 23.82 -44.87
C LEU A 15 -18.63 23.84 -43.65
N PHE A 16 -18.37 25.02 -43.08
CA PHE A 16 -17.55 25.15 -41.88
C PHE A 16 -18.29 24.68 -40.62
N ASP A 17 -19.60 24.94 -40.51
CA ASP A 17 -20.43 24.50 -39.38
C ASP A 17 -20.52 22.96 -39.30
N GLU A 18 -20.65 22.27 -40.44
CA GLU A 18 -20.75 20.81 -40.50
C GLU A 18 -19.44 20.12 -40.09
N ARG A 19 -18.29 20.69 -40.50
CA ARG A 19 -16.96 20.24 -40.08
C ARG A 19 -16.74 20.48 -38.58
N LEU A 20 -17.22 21.60 -38.03
CA LEU A 20 -17.10 21.89 -36.60
C LEU A 20 -17.93 20.93 -35.74
N ARG A 21 -19.15 20.58 -36.18
CA ARG A 21 -20.01 19.60 -35.46
C ARG A 21 -19.39 18.21 -35.40
N ALA A 22 -18.76 17.75 -36.49
CA ALA A 22 -18.08 16.47 -36.50
C ALA A 22 -16.88 16.44 -35.52
N VAL A 23 -16.12 17.53 -35.44
CA VAL A 23 -14.96 17.65 -34.53
C VAL A 23 -15.42 17.72 -33.07
N THR A 24 -16.47 18.49 -32.76
CA THR A 24 -16.98 18.61 -31.38
C THR A 24 -17.62 17.31 -30.87
N MET A 25 -18.31 16.57 -31.73
CA MET A 25 -18.84 15.24 -31.40
C MET A 25 -17.72 14.22 -31.14
N GLY A 26 -16.63 14.25 -31.92
CA GLY A 26 -15.45 13.42 -31.68
C GLY A 26 -14.83 13.67 -30.31
N ILE A 27 -14.58 14.94 -29.96
CA ILE A 27 -13.97 15.34 -28.68
C ILE A 27 -14.86 14.94 -27.48
N MET A 28 -16.18 15.05 -27.61
CA MET A 28 -17.12 14.62 -26.57
C MET A 28 -17.09 13.10 -26.35
N ILE A 29 -17.02 12.28 -27.41
CA ILE A 29 -16.94 10.81 -27.30
C ILE A 29 -15.63 10.37 -26.64
N PHE A 30 -14.50 10.99 -26.98
CA PHE A 30 -13.22 10.70 -26.34
C PHE A 30 -13.21 11.08 -24.85
N SER A 31 -13.80 12.23 -24.49
CA SER A 31 -13.91 12.68 -23.10
C SER A 31 -14.80 11.75 -22.26
N LEU A 32 -15.93 11.30 -22.81
CA LEU A 32 -16.87 10.41 -22.12
C LEU A 32 -16.25 9.03 -21.86
N ARG A 33 -15.52 8.48 -22.83
CA ARG A 33 -14.79 7.20 -22.67
C ARG A 33 -13.68 7.30 -21.63
N SER A 34 -12.92 8.39 -21.63
CA SER A 34 -11.84 8.61 -20.66
C SER A 34 -12.38 8.74 -19.23
N LEU A 35 -13.47 9.48 -19.04
CA LEU A 35 -14.17 9.60 -17.75
C LEU A 35 -14.70 8.24 -17.23
N LEU A 36 -15.26 7.41 -18.11
CA LEU A 36 -15.72 6.07 -17.74
C LEU A 36 -14.57 5.15 -17.34
N ILE A 37 -13.42 5.22 -18.03
CA ILE A 37 -12.24 4.40 -17.68
C ILE A 37 -11.68 4.84 -16.33
N LEU A 38 -11.55 6.16 -16.09
CA LEU A 38 -11.06 6.70 -14.83
C LEU A 38 -11.97 6.35 -13.65
N SER A 39 -13.31 6.42 -13.83
CA SER A 39 -14.25 6.04 -12.77
C SER A 39 -14.20 4.55 -12.47
N ALA A 40 -14.12 3.69 -13.50
CA ALA A 40 -13.97 2.26 -13.33
C ALA A 40 -12.66 1.89 -12.60
N LEU A 41 -11.54 2.57 -12.94
CA LEU A 41 -10.27 2.37 -12.24
C LEU A 41 -10.37 2.74 -10.77
N GLY A 42 -11.04 3.86 -10.46
CA GLY A 42 -11.27 4.30 -9.08
C GLY A 42 -12.03 3.27 -8.23
N VAL A 43 -13.07 2.64 -8.80
CA VAL A 43 -13.83 1.58 -8.11
C VAL A 43 -12.94 0.37 -7.80
N VAL A 44 -12.05 -0.03 -8.70
CA VAL A 44 -11.11 -1.14 -8.46
C VAL A 44 -10.15 -0.86 -7.30
N PHE A 45 -9.64 0.37 -7.18
CA PHE A 45 -8.79 0.76 -6.05
C PHE A 45 -9.54 0.78 -4.71
N VAL A 46 -10.79 1.22 -4.69
CA VAL A 46 -11.61 1.22 -3.46
C VAL A 46 -11.89 -0.20 -2.98
N VAL A 47 -12.19 -1.14 -3.89
CA VAL A 47 -12.52 -2.52 -3.51
C VAL A 47 -11.28 -3.33 -3.08
N SER A 48 -10.11 -3.05 -3.64
CA SER A 48 -8.87 -3.77 -3.29
C SER A 48 -8.31 -3.41 -1.89
N GLY A 49 -8.74 -2.30 -1.28
CA GLY A 49 -8.25 -1.84 0.02
C GLY A 49 -8.82 -2.57 1.25
N CYS A 50 -9.93 -3.32 1.12
CA CYS A 50 -10.68 -3.83 2.28
C CYS A 50 -10.31 -5.25 2.75
N ALA A 51 -9.43 -5.98 2.06
CA ALA A 51 -9.15 -7.39 2.38
C ALA A 51 -7.87 -7.63 3.19
N SER A 52 -7.50 -6.72 4.10
CA SER A 52 -6.36 -6.96 5.01
C SER A 52 -6.78 -7.87 6.16
N THR A 53 -6.66 -9.18 5.96
CA THR A 53 -6.81 -10.16 7.04
C THR A 53 -5.64 -10.03 8.01
N LYS A 54 -5.80 -9.18 9.02
CA LYS A 54 -4.81 -8.98 10.08
C LYS A 54 -4.60 -10.31 10.81
N LYS A 55 -3.44 -10.93 10.58
CA LYS A 55 -3.02 -12.12 11.33
C LYS A 55 -2.84 -11.75 12.80
N THR A 56 -3.36 -12.59 13.68
CA THR A 56 -3.30 -12.37 15.13
C THR A 56 -2.71 -13.58 15.84
N TRP A 57 -2.15 -13.35 17.01
CA TRP A 57 -1.66 -14.41 17.89
C TRP A 57 -2.81 -14.96 18.71
N TYR A 58 -2.92 -16.28 18.75
CA TYR A 58 -3.97 -16.98 19.48
C TYR A 58 -3.42 -18.15 20.28
N LYS A 59 -3.94 -18.31 21.49
CA LYS A 59 -3.68 -19.43 22.39
C LYS A 59 -5.03 -19.86 23.00
N PRO A 60 -5.42 -21.15 22.95
CA PRO A 60 -6.70 -21.60 23.51
C PRO A 60 -6.79 -21.31 25.01
N GLY A 61 -7.95 -20.80 25.45
CA GLY A 61 -8.22 -20.54 26.87
C GLY A 61 -7.45 -19.36 27.50
N MET A 62 -6.74 -18.57 26.69
CA MET A 62 -5.92 -17.47 27.21
C MET A 62 -6.79 -16.25 27.59
N THR A 63 -6.49 -15.69 28.75
CA THR A 63 -7.08 -14.45 29.25
C THR A 63 -6.35 -13.21 28.72
N PRO A 64 -7.01 -12.04 28.66
CA PRO A 64 -6.36 -10.79 28.24
C PRO A 64 -5.14 -10.40 29.09
N ASP A 65 -5.18 -10.71 30.39
CA ASP A 65 -4.08 -10.41 31.32
C ASP A 65 -2.86 -11.32 31.05
N GLU A 66 -3.09 -12.62 30.83
CA GLU A 66 -2.04 -13.54 30.43
C GLU A 66 -1.38 -13.12 29.11
N TRP A 67 -2.17 -12.65 28.14
CA TRP A 67 -1.63 -12.08 26.90
C TRP A 67 -0.74 -10.86 27.15
N ALA A 68 -1.18 -9.94 28.02
CA ALA A 68 -0.41 -8.74 28.32
C ALA A 68 0.95 -9.11 28.94
N VAL A 69 0.96 -10.02 29.91
CA VAL A 69 2.18 -10.50 30.57
C VAL A 69 3.07 -11.27 29.58
N ASP A 70 2.50 -12.18 28.80
CA ASP A 70 3.25 -12.99 27.84
C ASP A 70 3.87 -12.14 26.74
N SER A 71 3.09 -11.24 26.16
CA SER A 71 3.55 -10.35 25.10
C SER A 71 4.63 -9.40 25.62
N ALA A 72 4.47 -8.80 26.81
CA ALA A 72 5.48 -7.94 27.41
C ALA A 72 6.79 -8.71 27.69
N THR A 73 6.69 -9.91 28.26
CA THR A 73 7.84 -10.76 28.56
C THR A 73 8.60 -11.12 27.29
N CYS A 74 7.88 -11.56 26.24
CA CYS A 74 8.50 -11.93 24.98
C CYS A 74 9.11 -10.73 24.25
N ARG A 75 8.49 -9.53 24.31
CA ARG A 75 9.07 -8.30 23.75
C ARG A 75 10.36 -7.91 24.45
N SER A 76 10.36 -7.92 25.79
CA SER A 76 11.54 -7.59 26.59
C SER A 76 12.71 -8.53 26.28
N ARG A 77 12.44 -9.85 26.24
CA ARG A 77 13.45 -10.85 25.89
C ARG A 77 13.97 -10.70 24.47
N ALA A 78 13.08 -10.54 23.49
CA ALA A 78 13.46 -10.38 22.09
C ALA A 78 14.30 -9.12 21.88
N ARG A 79 13.97 -8.02 22.59
CA ARG A 79 14.74 -6.78 22.55
C ARG A 79 16.15 -6.99 23.09
N ARG A 80 16.30 -7.58 24.28
CA ARG A 80 17.62 -7.86 24.88
C ARG A 80 18.50 -8.71 23.95
N LEU A 81 17.95 -9.80 23.43
CA LEU A 81 18.68 -10.69 22.51
C LEU A 81 19.05 -10.01 21.18
N ALA A 82 18.19 -9.12 20.67
CA ALA A 82 18.50 -8.37 19.45
C ALA A 82 19.57 -7.28 19.69
N GLU A 83 19.57 -6.65 20.88
CA GLU A 83 20.60 -5.69 21.29
C GLU A 83 21.95 -6.40 21.52
N ASP A 84 21.95 -7.57 22.15
CA ASP A 84 23.15 -8.41 22.33
C ASP A 84 23.75 -8.84 20.98
N ASP A 85 22.92 -9.28 20.04
CA ASP A 85 23.36 -9.64 18.67
C ASP A 85 23.94 -8.43 17.92
N LEU A 86 23.35 -7.25 18.09
CA LEU A 86 23.86 -6.02 17.48
C LEU A 86 25.21 -5.60 18.08
N ALA A 87 25.41 -5.81 19.38
CA ALA A 87 26.66 -5.50 20.08
C ALA A 87 27.82 -6.43 19.65
N LEU A 88 27.51 -7.67 19.27
CA LEU A 88 28.50 -8.63 18.76
C LEU A 88 28.91 -8.35 17.30
N GLN A 89 28.12 -7.58 16.56
CA GLN A 89 28.46 -7.24 15.17
C GLN A 89 29.64 -6.25 15.13
N PRO A 90 30.67 -6.52 14.32
CA PRO A 90 31.84 -5.64 14.20
C PRO A 90 31.39 -4.23 13.81
N ALA A 91 31.91 -3.22 14.51
CA ALA A 91 31.67 -1.84 14.15
C ALA A 91 32.22 -1.58 12.73
N PRO A 92 31.45 -0.91 11.85
CA PRO A 92 31.98 -0.52 10.55
C PRO A 92 33.22 0.35 10.77
N SER A 93 34.33 0.01 10.12
CA SER A 93 35.61 0.70 10.30
C SER A 93 35.43 2.21 10.07
N ALA A 94 35.68 3.03 11.10
CA ALA A 94 35.40 4.46 11.12
C ALA A 94 36.35 5.32 10.24
N GLY A 95 37.06 4.71 9.29
CA GLY A 95 38.08 5.36 8.47
C GLY A 95 37.59 5.70 7.07
N GLY A 96 36.90 6.82 6.91
CA GLY A 96 36.63 7.41 5.59
C GLY A 96 35.19 7.92 5.41
N ILE A 97 35.04 9.00 4.63
CA ILE A 97 33.74 9.47 4.14
C ILE A 97 33.26 8.47 3.08
N ASP A 98 32.76 7.33 3.55
CA ASP A 98 32.33 6.24 2.69
C ASP A 98 30.82 6.35 2.44
N GLN A 99 30.41 6.56 1.19
CA GLN A 99 29.00 6.56 0.80
C GLN A 99 28.32 5.22 1.14
N ALA A 100 29.08 4.14 1.33
CA ALA A 100 28.59 2.86 1.80
C ALA A 100 28.13 2.86 3.28
N ALA A 101 28.55 3.84 4.09
CA ALA A 101 28.19 3.89 5.52
C ALA A 101 26.68 4.05 5.74
N GLY A 102 26.00 4.87 4.92
CA GLY A 102 24.55 5.08 5.00
C GLY A 102 23.75 3.83 4.63
N TYR A 103 24.16 3.14 3.56
CA TYR A 103 23.55 1.87 3.15
C TYR A 103 23.73 0.80 4.22
N ASN A 104 24.94 0.65 4.76
CA ASN A 104 25.23 -0.33 5.81
C ASN A 104 24.42 -0.06 7.08
N ALA A 105 24.24 1.20 7.48
CA ALA A 105 23.40 1.56 8.63
C ALA A 105 21.93 1.16 8.42
N LEU A 106 21.36 1.44 7.24
CA LEU A 106 19.99 1.04 6.89
C LEU A 106 19.82 -0.49 6.88
N MET A 107 20.80 -1.21 6.31
CA MET A 107 20.78 -2.68 6.29
C MET A 107 20.91 -3.27 7.70
N ARG A 108 21.74 -2.69 8.59
CA ARG A 108 21.83 -3.11 10.00
C ARG A 108 20.52 -2.88 10.74
N GLN A 109 19.88 -1.73 10.56
CA GLN A 109 18.58 -1.44 11.18
C GLN A 109 17.49 -2.41 10.69
N HIS A 110 17.44 -2.68 9.39
CA HIS A 110 16.49 -3.62 8.82
C HIS A 110 16.73 -5.05 9.34
N SER A 111 17.97 -5.51 9.38
CA SER A 111 18.35 -6.81 9.92
C SER A 111 18.02 -6.93 11.41
N ALA A 112 18.30 -5.90 12.21
CA ALA A 112 17.97 -5.87 13.63
C ALA A 112 16.45 -5.98 13.86
N LYS A 113 15.64 -5.27 13.06
CA LYS A 113 14.17 -5.36 13.13
C LYS A 113 13.67 -6.75 12.78
N ARG A 114 14.20 -7.36 11.71
CA ARG A 114 13.86 -8.74 11.31
C ARG A 114 14.23 -9.75 12.40
N ASN A 115 15.41 -9.59 13.01
CA ASN A 115 15.87 -10.48 14.08
C ASN A 115 14.95 -10.37 15.31
N TYR A 116 14.63 -9.14 15.74
CA TYR A 116 13.67 -8.89 16.82
C TYR A 116 12.32 -9.57 16.57
N GLU A 117 11.74 -9.41 15.37
CA GLU A 117 10.44 -10.03 15.03
C GLU A 117 10.49 -11.56 15.06
N SER A 118 11.61 -12.14 14.61
CA SER A 118 11.84 -13.59 14.64
C SER A 118 11.95 -14.12 16.08
N LEU A 119 12.74 -13.45 16.92
CA LEU A 119 12.91 -13.78 18.34
C LEU A 119 11.59 -13.66 19.11
N TYR A 120 10.82 -12.61 18.84
CA TYR A 120 9.48 -12.42 19.41
C TYR A 120 8.52 -13.54 19.00
N ARG A 121 8.47 -13.87 17.70
CA ARG A 121 7.69 -15.00 17.16
C ARG A 121 8.06 -16.31 17.83
N SER A 122 9.34 -16.63 17.92
CA SER A 122 9.83 -17.87 18.52
C SER A 122 9.45 -17.96 20.00
N CYS A 123 9.57 -16.84 20.75
CA CYS A 123 9.18 -16.80 22.15
C CYS A 123 7.69 -17.12 22.35
N LEU A 124 6.81 -16.49 21.56
CA LEU A 124 5.37 -16.76 21.61
C LEU A 124 5.04 -18.20 21.20
N GLN A 125 5.66 -18.71 20.14
CA GLN A 125 5.47 -20.11 19.70
C GLN A 125 5.86 -21.12 20.79
N ARG A 126 6.97 -20.89 21.50
CA ARG A 126 7.39 -21.73 22.64
C ARG A 126 6.41 -21.67 23.81
N ARG A 127 5.64 -20.58 23.94
CA ARG A 127 4.54 -20.43 24.93
C ARG A 127 3.21 -21.02 24.46
N GLY A 128 3.18 -21.66 23.29
CA GLY A 128 2.00 -22.33 22.73
C GLY A 128 1.11 -21.44 21.86
N TYR A 129 1.57 -20.24 21.51
CA TYR A 129 0.82 -19.35 20.64
C TYR A 129 0.94 -19.75 19.17
N LYS A 130 -0.16 -19.61 18.44
CA LYS A 130 -0.23 -19.85 17.00
C LYS A 130 -0.62 -18.56 16.28
N PHE A 131 0.00 -18.31 15.14
CA PHE A 131 -0.31 -17.17 14.30
C PHE A 131 -1.45 -17.56 13.36
N ILE A 132 -2.66 -17.13 13.68
CA ILE A 132 -3.86 -17.49 12.92
C ILE A 132 -4.38 -16.29 12.13
N THR A 133 -4.98 -16.58 10.99
CA THR A 133 -5.82 -15.62 10.30
C THR A 133 -7.20 -15.71 10.95
N PRO A 134 -7.67 -14.68 11.68
CA PRO A 134 -8.99 -14.74 12.29
C PRO A 134 -10.02 -14.93 11.18
N LYS A 135 -10.90 -15.92 11.33
CA LYS A 135 -12.04 -16.08 10.43
C LYS A 135 -12.87 -14.78 10.56
N PRO A 136 -13.31 -14.15 9.47
CA PRO A 136 -14.19 -12.99 9.57
C PRO A 136 -15.39 -13.42 10.43
N VAL A 137 -15.53 -12.79 11.59
CA VAL A 137 -16.72 -12.93 12.41
C VAL A 137 -17.82 -12.31 11.58
N GLY A 138 -18.60 -13.15 10.89
CA GLY A 138 -19.78 -12.70 10.18
C GLY A 138 -20.60 -11.91 11.18
N THR A 139 -20.71 -10.60 10.94
CA THR A 139 -21.46 -9.67 11.78
C THR A 139 -22.82 -10.30 12.04
N ALA A 140 -23.09 -10.59 13.33
CA ALA A 140 -24.39 -11.02 13.78
C ALA A 140 -25.43 -10.06 13.18
N LYS A 141 -26.41 -10.61 12.46
CA LYS A 141 -27.57 -9.85 12.02
C LYS A 141 -28.19 -9.22 13.28
N ALA A 142 -28.14 -7.89 13.34
CA ALA A 142 -28.93 -7.10 14.26
C ALA A 142 -30.42 -7.22 13.92
#